data_AF-A0ABD6AWK1-F1
#
_entry.id   AF-A0ABD6AWK1-F1
#
_cell.length_a   1.000
_cell.length_b   1.000
_cell.length_c   1.000
_cell.angle_alpha   90.00
_cell.angle_beta   90.00
_cell.angle_gamma   90.00
#
_symmetry.space_group_name_H-M   'P 1'
#
loop_
_entity.id
_entity.type
_entity.pdbx_description
1 polymer ?
#
loop_
_entity_poly.entity_id
_entity_poly.type
_entity_poly.pdbx_seq_one_letter_code
_entity_poly.pdbx_strand_id
1 'polypeptide(L)'
;MPDTARRLADHLVATGERPVDSRTNAWLGEAEALARDIAESDLDPAVERERAGHVVDLLSNVESTGDETADEHVREARRLATRLAGVDDVEE
;
A
#
# COMPACT_ATOMS: atom_id res chain seq x y z
N MET A 1 13.93 3.16 -2.83
CA MET A 1 13.32 3.25 -4.20
C MET A 1 12.13 4.19 -4.11
N PRO A 2 12.31 5.52 -4.21
CA PRO A 2 11.25 6.48 -3.90
C PRO A 2 10.05 6.42 -4.87
N ASP A 3 10.29 6.07 -6.13
CA ASP A 3 9.22 5.89 -7.14
C ASP A 3 8.22 4.79 -6.79
N THR A 4 8.64 3.71 -6.11
CA THR A 4 7.74 2.58 -5.80
C THR A 4 6.74 2.97 -4.72
N ALA A 5 7.20 3.62 -3.65
CA ALA A 5 6.36 4.11 -2.56
C ALA A 5 5.41 5.22 -3.04
N ARG A 6 5.88 6.08 -3.96
CA ARG A 6 5.03 7.11 -4.56
C ARG A 6 3.91 6.51 -5.42
N ARG A 7 4.23 5.51 -6.26
CA ARG A 7 3.21 4.79 -7.04
C ARG A 7 2.21 4.04 -6.16
N LEU A 8 2.69 3.47 -5.05
CA LEU A 8 1.82 2.86 -4.03
C LEU A 8 0.82 3.89 -3.49
N ALA A 9 1.29 5.07 -3.07
CA ALA A 9 0.42 6.13 -2.59
C ALA A 9 -0.60 6.58 -3.64
N ASP A 10 -0.19 6.75 -4.91
CA ASP A 10 -1.09 7.09 -6.02
C ASP A 10 -2.22 6.06 -6.19
N HIS A 11 -1.91 4.77 -6.15
CA HIS A 11 -2.92 3.72 -6.24
C HIS A 11 -3.90 3.74 -5.06
N LEU A 12 -3.42 4.04 -3.84
CA LEU A 12 -4.27 4.14 -2.65
C LEU A 12 -5.23 5.34 -2.72
N VAL A 13 -4.73 6.49 -3.18
CA VAL A 13 -5.57 7.68 -3.42
C VAL A 13 -6.64 7.38 -4.47
N ALA A 14 -6.25 6.81 -5.62
CA ALA A 14 -7.19 6.45 -6.69
C ALA A 14 -8.26 5.44 -6.24
N THR A 15 -7.93 4.59 -5.26
CA THR A 15 -8.89 3.68 -4.62
C THR A 15 -9.85 4.43 -3.70
N GLY A 16 -9.35 5.36 -2.88
CA GLY A 16 -10.16 6.16 -1.96
C GLY A 16 -11.10 7.17 -2.64
N GLU A 17 -10.83 7.55 -3.89
CA GLU A 17 -11.73 8.38 -4.70
C GLU A 17 -12.95 7.60 -5.27
N ARG A 18 -12.97 6.27 -5.12
CA ARG A 18 -14.06 5.39 -5.59
C ARG A 18 -15.12 5.20 -4.49
N PRO A 19 -16.35 4.77 -4.85
CA PRO A 19 -17.39 4.43 -3.88
C PRO A 19 -17.02 3.13 -3.14
N VAL A 20 -16.16 3.25 -2.13
CA VAL A 20 -15.73 2.18 -1.24
C VAL A 20 -16.41 2.31 0.13
N ASP A 21 -16.62 1.19 0.82
CA ASP A 21 -17.16 1.21 2.17
C ASP A 21 -16.28 1.99 3.14
N SER A 22 -16.90 2.65 4.13
CA SER A 22 -16.21 3.52 5.09
C SER A 22 -15.13 2.81 5.90
N ARG A 23 -15.30 1.52 6.18
CA ARG A 23 -14.28 0.68 6.83
C ARG A 23 -13.06 0.51 5.94
N THR A 24 -13.27 0.20 4.66
CA THR A 24 -12.20 0.07 3.67
C THR A 24 -11.47 1.40 3.49
N ASN A 25 -12.21 2.51 3.44
CA ASN A 25 -11.62 3.84 3.34
C ASN A 25 -10.70 4.18 4.53
N ALA A 26 -11.04 3.73 5.74
CA ALA A 26 -10.19 3.93 6.91
C ALA A 26 -8.83 3.20 6.76
N TRP A 27 -8.85 1.95 6.31
CA TRP A 27 -7.62 1.17 6.04
C TRP A 27 -6.79 1.79 4.91
N LEU A 28 -7.45 2.24 3.83
CA LEU A 28 -6.79 2.87 2.70
C LEU A 28 -6.11 4.19 3.08
N GLY A 29 -6.76 5.01 3.90
CA GLY A 29 -6.18 6.28 4.36
C GLY A 29 -4.94 6.10 5.24
N GLU A 30 -4.94 5.08 6.11
CA GLU A 30 -3.76 4.78 6.94
C GLU A 30 -2.61 4.19 6.10
N ALA A 31 -2.94 3.29 5.16
CA ALA A 31 -1.98 2.77 4.19
C ALA A 31 -1.37 3.89 3.34
N GLU A 32 -2.18 4.86 2.90
CA GLU A 32 -1.72 6.01 2.10
C GLU A 32 -0.75 6.87 2.90
N ALA A 33 -1.08 7.17 4.16
CA ALA A 33 -0.22 7.97 5.03
C ALA A 33 1.16 7.33 5.21
N LEU A 34 1.21 6.01 5.42
CA LEU A 34 2.46 5.26 5.51
C LEU A 34 3.22 5.24 4.19
N ALA A 35 2.54 5.00 3.06
CA ALA A 35 3.17 4.98 1.74
C ALA A 35 3.78 6.35 1.37
N ARG A 36 3.05 7.44 1.66
CA ARG A 36 3.54 8.80 1.46
C ARG A 36 4.71 9.11 2.39
N ASP A 37 4.64 8.71 3.66
CA ASP A 37 5.75 8.90 4.60
C ASP A 37 7.01 8.13 4.18
N ILE A 38 6.88 6.92 3.63
CA ILE A 38 8.02 6.20 3.03
C ILE A 38 8.56 6.92 1.79
N ALA A 39 7.68 7.51 0.97
CA ALA A 39 8.08 8.20 -0.26
C ALA A 39 8.74 9.56 -0.02
N GLU A 40 8.35 10.27 1.03
CA GLU A 40 8.81 11.63 1.36
C GLU A 40 9.97 11.63 2.36
N SER A 41 10.02 10.64 3.26
CA SER A 41 11.09 10.52 4.24
C SER A 41 12.22 9.64 3.73
N ASP A 42 13.47 10.08 3.90
CA ASP A 42 14.65 9.24 3.69
C ASP A 42 14.82 8.33 4.92
N LEU A 43 14.13 7.19 4.90
CA LEU A 43 14.10 6.22 5.99
C LEU A 43 15.20 5.18 5.82
N ASP A 44 15.71 4.68 6.95
CA ASP A 44 16.55 3.50 6.95
C ASP A 44 15.84 2.32 6.26
N PRO A 45 16.54 1.49 5.46
CA PRO A 45 15.94 0.37 4.74
C PRO A 45 15.18 -0.62 5.62
N ALA A 46 15.61 -0.79 6.89
CA ALA A 46 14.90 -1.62 7.85
C ALA A 46 13.53 -1.01 8.24
N VAL A 47 13.47 0.32 8.41
CA VAL A 47 12.25 1.06 8.74
C VAL A 47 11.32 1.15 7.52
N GLU A 48 11.89 1.36 6.33
CA GLU A 48 11.14 1.29 5.06
C GLU A 48 10.40 -0.05 4.95
N ARG A 49 11.10 -1.16 5.19
CA ARG A 49 10.51 -2.51 5.13
C ARG A 49 9.45 -2.75 6.19
N GLU A 50 9.70 -2.35 7.43
CA GLU A 50 8.74 -2.51 8.53
C GLU A 50 7.44 -1.76 8.24
N ARG A 51 7.54 -0.51 7.78
CA ARG A 51 6.37 0.30 7.43
C ARG A 51 5.66 -0.25 6.18
N ALA A 52 6.40 -0.69 5.18
CA ALA A 52 5.81 -1.34 4.02
C ALA A 52 5.08 -2.64 4.40
N GLY A 53 5.62 -3.41 5.35
CA GLY A 53 4.96 -4.59 5.92
C GLY A 53 3.64 -4.22 6.59
N HIS A 54 3.59 -3.12 7.34
CA HIS A 54 2.35 -2.62 7.92
C HIS A 54 1.31 -2.24 6.84
N VAL A 55 1.75 -1.64 5.73
CA VAL A 55 0.85 -1.38 4.58
C VAL A 55 0.29 -2.70 4.01
N VAL A 56 1.10 -3.75 3.89
CA VAL A 56 0.64 -5.07 3.43
C VAL A 56 -0.44 -5.63 4.38
N ASP A 57 -0.23 -5.53 5.68
CA ASP A 57 -1.19 -5.99 6.70
C ASP A 57 -2.52 -5.23 6.60
N LEU A 58 -2.48 -3.90 6.48
CA LEU A 58 -3.66 -3.05 6.31
C LEU A 58 -4.44 -3.44 5.04
N LEU A 59 -3.75 -3.64 3.92
CA LEU A 59 -4.36 -4.04 2.66
C LEU A 59 -4.87 -5.49 2.69
N SER A 60 -4.31 -6.36 3.53
CA SER A 60 -4.82 -7.73 3.71
C SER A 60 -6.19 -7.77 4.39
N ASN A 61 -6.61 -6.70 5.07
CA ASN A 61 -7.95 -6.57 5.64
C ASN A 61 -8.99 -6.14 4.60
N VAL A 62 -8.56 -5.76 3.39
CA VAL A 62 -9.42 -5.35 2.28
C VAL A 62 -9.62 -6.54 1.35
N GLU A 63 -10.71 -7.29 1.55
CA GLU A 63 -11.05 -8.47 0.74
C GLU A 63 -11.67 -8.08 -0.62
N SER A 64 -12.59 -7.12 -0.60
CA SER A 64 -13.11 -6.45 -1.80
C SER A 64 -13.61 -5.06 -1.43
N THR A 65 -13.45 -4.11 -2.35
CA THR A 65 -13.93 -2.74 -2.22
C THR A 65 -15.32 -2.53 -2.80
N GLY A 66 -15.92 -3.56 -3.43
CA GLY A 66 -17.21 -3.47 -4.12
C GLY A 66 -17.15 -2.80 -5.50
N ASP A 67 -15.96 -2.45 -5.98
CA ASP A 67 -15.71 -1.87 -7.31
C ASP A 67 -14.48 -2.56 -7.92
N GLU A 68 -14.65 -3.15 -9.11
CA GLU A 68 -13.61 -3.96 -9.75
C GLU A 68 -12.32 -3.15 -10.03
N THR A 69 -12.45 -1.83 -10.25
CA THR A 69 -11.29 -0.97 -10.51
C THR A 69 -10.54 -0.65 -9.22
N ALA A 70 -11.27 -0.34 -8.14
CA ALA A 70 -10.68 -0.19 -6.81
C ALA A 70 -10.00 -1.49 -6.34
N ASP A 71 -10.61 -2.65 -6.59
CA ASP A 71 -9.99 -3.96 -6.30
C ASP A 71 -8.72 -4.22 -7.13
N GLU A 72 -8.64 -3.71 -8.36
CA GLU A 72 -7.40 -3.75 -9.16
C GLU A 72 -6.31 -2.85 -8.55
N HIS A 73 -6.67 -1.63 -8.16
CA HIS A 73 -5.73 -0.71 -7.51
C HIS A 73 -5.21 -1.24 -6.17
N VAL A 74 -6.07 -1.85 -5.35
CA VAL A 74 -5.66 -2.50 -4.08
C VAL A 74 -4.71 -3.66 -4.35
N ARG A 75 -4.97 -4.48 -5.37
CA ARG A 75 -4.08 -5.57 -5.77
C ARG A 75 -2.71 -5.07 -6.19
N GLU A 76 -2.64 -4.03 -7.01
CA GLU A 76 -1.37 -3.42 -7.41
C GLU A 76 -0.65 -2.73 -6.24
N ALA A 77 -1.36 -2.01 -5.39
CA ALA A 77 -0.84 -1.43 -4.16
C ALA A 77 -0.20 -2.52 -3.28
N ARG A 78 -0.88 -3.65 -3.08
CA ARG A 78 -0.35 -4.76 -2.29
C ARG A 78 0.92 -5.36 -2.89
N ARG A 79 1.00 -5.50 -4.21
CA ARG A 79 2.23 -5.96 -4.89
C ARG A 79 3.39 -4.99 -4.65
N LEU A 80 3.16 -3.69 -4.76
CA LEU A 80 4.19 -2.66 -4.54
C LEU A 80 4.66 -2.65 -3.08
N ALA A 81 3.73 -2.75 -2.13
CA ALA A 81 4.03 -2.80 -0.70
C ALA A 81 4.83 -4.07 -0.33
N THR A 82 4.48 -5.21 -0.90
CA THR A 82 5.22 -6.49 -0.74
C THR A 82 6.67 -6.35 -1.21
N ARG A 83 6.87 -5.75 -2.39
CA ARG A 83 8.22 -5.48 -2.92
C ARG A 83 9.02 -4.53 -2.03
N LEU A 84 8.40 -3.48 -1.51
CA LEU A 84 9.03 -2.54 -0.57
C LEU A 84 9.39 -3.20 0.76
N ALA A 85 8.53 -4.08 1.26
CA ALA A 85 8.78 -4.87 2.47
C ALA A 85 9.92 -5.88 2.29
N GLY A 86 10.36 -6.13 1.05
CA GLY A 86 11.45 -7.06 0.76
C GLY A 86 11.09 -8.51 1.07
N VAL A 87 9.80 -8.85 1.08
CA VAL A 87 9.31 -10.24 1.17
C VAL A 87 9.45 -10.99 -0.17
N ASP A 88 9.93 -10.31 -1.21
CA ASP A 88 10.47 -10.91 -2.43
C ASP A 88 12.00 -11.17 -2.29
N ASP A 89 12.44 -11.99 -1.32
CA ASP A 89 13.77 -12.64 -1.34
C ASP A 89 13.81 -13.85 -0.36
N VAL A 90 13.19 -14.96 -0.76
CA VAL A 90 13.63 -16.32 -0.39
C VAL A 90 13.50 -17.22 -1.60
N GLU A 91 14.34 -17.01 -2.62
CA GLU A 91 14.77 -18.09 -3.51
C GLU A 91 16.25 -17.88 -3.81
N GLU A 92 17.13 -18.50 -3.00
CA GLU A 92 18.21 -19.43 -3.41
C GLU A 92 18.74 -20.23 -2.19
#